data_AF-A0A926NP81-F1
#
_entry.id   AF-A0A926NP81-F1
#
_cell.length_a   1.000
_cell.length_b   1.000
_cell.length_c   1.000
_cell.angle_alpha   90.00
_cell.angle_beta   90.00
_cell.angle_gamma   90.00
#
_symmetry.space_group_name_H-M   'P 1'
#
loop_
_entity.id
_entity.type
_entity.pdbx_description
1 polymer ?
#
loop_
_entity_poly.entity_id
_entity_poly.type
_entity_poly.pdbx_seq_one_letter_code
_entity_poly.pdbx_strand_id
1 'polypeptide(L)'
;MKAIFGIFNIDMLPFETIDVSEKINSYLNGNTLILPKDLVFRKAFGDVFGRGKRYLQITTATQVFNILEDKYVDNIVINLSRAVNDIKIVYYFFTSPNSNWRAILSGQLYHLKSFGILSEADLYLHVTDCNSFTEEIKDIISKIVPNAVVSISSINQFEYPAIKITHDLALQYPESTILYFHSKGMTHNLHSRSLQETFLLASTFENWRKNIQLMNKENKQKAGLFSSKEGWIWYNFWYAKGSYLAKCSAPEIHDFRYYYESWLGLADPDRKLPITDSLNLFKIGNLSKQYFTAVEADVYKENLMEKFFSHAEHKEFRIVRTPLMIYSQLKVDSFFKIFKRLIKKKK
;
A
#
# COMPACT_ATOMS: atom_id res chain seq x y z
N MET A 1 3.12 -17.22 -21.02
CA MET A 1 3.30 -16.12 -20.05
C MET A 1 3.88 -14.93 -20.80
N LYS A 2 3.41 -13.71 -20.54
CA LYS A 2 3.98 -12.48 -21.11
C LYS A 2 4.72 -11.72 -20.03
N ALA A 3 5.89 -11.18 -20.32
CA ALA A 3 6.63 -10.34 -19.40
C ALA A 3 7.13 -9.08 -20.09
N ILE A 4 6.96 -7.93 -19.43
CA ILE A 4 7.44 -6.63 -19.89
C ILE A 4 8.18 -5.93 -18.75
N PHE A 5 9.26 -5.22 -19.08
CA PHE A 5 10.02 -4.42 -18.12
C PHE A 5 9.99 -2.96 -18.53
N GLY A 6 9.77 -2.05 -17.58
CA GLY A 6 9.87 -0.61 -17.84
C GLY A 6 9.04 0.25 -16.90
N ILE A 7 8.62 1.40 -17.37
CA ILE A 7 7.86 2.41 -16.60
C ILE A 7 6.36 2.26 -16.89
N PHE A 8 5.58 2.41 -15.83
CA PHE A 8 4.13 2.27 -15.87
C PHE A 8 3.47 3.55 -15.34
N ASN A 9 2.26 3.82 -15.80
CA ASN A 9 1.45 4.91 -15.24
C ASN A 9 0.81 4.49 -13.89
N ILE A 10 0.02 5.39 -13.31
CA ILE A 10 -0.65 5.15 -12.02
C ILE A 10 -1.65 3.97 -12.02
N ASP A 11 -2.11 3.57 -13.21
CA ASP A 11 -2.99 2.42 -13.41
C ASP A 11 -2.22 1.12 -13.66
N MET A 12 -0.89 1.14 -13.55
CA MET A 12 0.00 0.03 -13.92
C MET A 12 -0.16 -0.39 -15.39
N LEU A 13 -0.53 0.57 -16.26
CA LEU A 13 -0.50 0.39 -17.70
C LEU A 13 0.89 0.72 -18.25
N PRO A 14 1.39 -0.04 -19.24
CA PRO A 14 2.69 0.22 -19.85
C PRO A 14 2.77 1.64 -20.42
N PHE A 15 3.81 2.38 -20.05
CA PHE A 15 4.11 3.69 -20.61
C PHE A 15 5.31 3.61 -21.55
N GLU A 16 6.45 3.17 -21.02
CA GLU A 16 7.66 2.90 -21.78
C GLU A 16 8.20 1.55 -21.34
N THR A 17 8.17 0.54 -22.21
CA THR A 17 8.48 -0.84 -21.82
C THR A 17 9.14 -1.62 -22.93
N ILE A 18 9.92 -2.62 -22.55
CA ILE A 18 10.51 -3.63 -23.44
C ILE A 18 9.89 -5.00 -23.15
N ASP A 19 9.70 -5.81 -24.18
CA ASP A 19 9.28 -7.21 -24.03
C ASP A 19 10.47 -8.05 -23.58
N VAL A 20 10.28 -8.80 -22.50
CA VAL A 20 11.32 -9.63 -21.87
C VAL A 20 10.83 -11.06 -21.67
N SER A 21 9.79 -11.46 -22.41
CA SER A 21 9.13 -12.76 -22.27
C SER A 21 10.04 -13.95 -22.57
N GLU A 22 11.06 -13.79 -23.41
CA GLU A 22 12.05 -14.85 -23.64
C GLU A 22 13.09 -14.89 -22.52
N LYS A 23 13.59 -13.72 -22.10
CA LYS A 23 14.62 -13.61 -21.05
C LYS A 23 14.12 -14.11 -19.70
N ILE A 24 12.82 -13.93 -19.40
CA ILE A 24 12.27 -14.37 -18.12
C ILE A 24 12.27 -15.90 -17.97
N ASN A 25 12.31 -16.65 -19.08
CA ASN A 25 12.30 -18.12 -19.05
C ASN A 25 13.53 -18.71 -18.37
N SER A 26 14.68 -18.02 -18.38
CA SER A 26 15.88 -18.49 -17.67
C SER A 26 15.74 -18.42 -16.15
N TYR A 27 14.72 -17.74 -15.64
CA TYR A 27 14.41 -17.63 -14.21
C TYR A 27 13.25 -18.53 -13.78
N LEU A 28 12.67 -19.29 -14.71
CA LEU A 28 11.60 -20.23 -14.43
C LEU A 28 12.18 -21.58 -13.97
N ASN A 29 11.64 -22.09 -12.88
CA ASN A 29 11.81 -23.45 -12.42
C ASN A 29 10.42 -24.09 -12.27
N GLY A 30 9.96 -24.77 -13.33
CA GLY A 30 8.59 -25.24 -13.44
C GLY A 30 7.59 -24.09 -13.40
N ASN A 31 6.65 -24.12 -12.45
CA ASN A 31 5.64 -23.06 -12.25
C ASN A 31 6.12 -21.94 -11.30
N THR A 32 7.39 -21.95 -10.89
CA THR A 32 7.93 -20.98 -9.95
C THR A 32 8.91 -20.08 -10.67
N LEU A 33 8.67 -18.78 -10.62
CA LEU A 33 9.63 -17.76 -11.03
C LEU A 33 10.54 -17.43 -9.85
N ILE A 34 11.86 -17.53 -10.06
CA ILE A 34 12.87 -17.23 -9.04
C ILE A 34 13.80 -16.14 -9.59
N LEU A 35 13.63 -14.90 -9.12
CA LEU A 35 14.53 -13.80 -9.44
C LEU A 35 15.59 -13.65 -8.35
N PRO A 36 16.89 -13.72 -8.69
CA PRO A 36 17.96 -13.51 -7.72
C PRO A 36 17.86 -12.15 -7.02
N LYS A 37 18.15 -12.10 -5.72
CA LYS A 37 18.11 -10.85 -4.93
C LYS A 37 19.04 -9.75 -5.44
N ASP A 38 20.13 -10.16 -6.08
CA ASP A 38 21.18 -9.33 -6.66
C ASP A 38 20.94 -9.04 -8.15
N LEU A 39 19.80 -9.49 -8.71
CA LEU A 39 19.43 -9.22 -10.08
C LEU A 39 19.19 -7.73 -10.29
N VAL A 40 20.04 -7.11 -11.11
CA VAL A 40 19.85 -5.73 -11.56
C VAL A 40 19.01 -5.75 -12.83
N PHE A 41 17.74 -5.38 -12.74
CA PHE A 41 16.76 -5.56 -13.82
C PHE A 41 17.20 -4.87 -15.12
N ARG A 42 17.65 -3.61 -15.07
CA ARG A 42 18.18 -2.92 -16.27
C ARG A 42 19.35 -3.63 -16.96
N LYS A 43 20.19 -4.37 -16.22
CA LYS A 43 21.31 -5.13 -16.80
C LYS A 43 20.80 -6.42 -17.45
N ALA A 44 19.86 -7.11 -16.81
CA ALA A 44 19.31 -8.37 -17.31
C ALA A 44 18.38 -8.16 -18.49
N PHE A 45 17.48 -7.18 -18.39
CA PHE A 45 16.36 -7.01 -19.29
C PHE A 45 16.62 -5.98 -20.38
N GLY A 46 17.48 -4.98 -20.13
CA GLY A 46 17.74 -3.85 -21.01
C GLY A 46 17.33 -2.54 -20.34
N ASP A 47 17.75 -1.43 -20.92
CA ASP A 47 17.43 -0.11 -20.38
C ASP A 47 16.11 0.43 -20.96
N VAL A 48 15.44 1.25 -20.17
CA VAL A 48 14.19 1.92 -20.52
C VAL A 48 14.38 3.40 -20.18
N PHE A 49 14.14 4.27 -21.17
CA PHE A 49 14.27 5.70 -20.99
C PHE A 49 13.16 6.23 -20.06
N GLY A 50 13.32 7.47 -19.64
CA GLY A 50 12.38 8.12 -18.74
C GLY A 50 12.78 8.08 -17.27
N ARG A 51 12.11 8.96 -16.52
CA ARG A 51 12.27 9.12 -15.09
C ARG A 51 11.05 8.48 -14.42
N GLY A 52 11.29 7.54 -13.54
CA GLY A 52 10.20 6.86 -12.84
C GLY A 52 10.65 5.54 -12.24
N LYS A 53 9.74 4.95 -11.47
CA LYS A 53 9.89 3.59 -10.95
C LYS A 53 9.76 2.62 -12.11
N ARG A 54 10.65 1.63 -12.14
CA ARG A 54 10.61 0.56 -13.14
C ARG A 54 10.04 -0.69 -12.51
N TYR A 55 9.20 -1.40 -13.25
CA TYR A 55 8.64 -2.66 -12.83
C TYR A 55 8.91 -3.73 -13.88
N LEU A 56 9.10 -4.96 -13.42
CA LEU A 56 8.87 -6.15 -14.20
C LEU A 56 7.41 -6.55 -14.01
N GLN A 57 6.60 -6.45 -15.05
CA GLN A 57 5.21 -6.91 -15.05
C GLN A 57 5.12 -8.26 -15.76
N ILE A 58 4.58 -9.26 -15.06
CA ILE A 58 4.38 -10.61 -15.58
C ILE A 58 2.89 -10.88 -15.65
N THR A 59 2.41 -11.25 -16.83
CA THR A 59 1.00 -11.61 -17.07
C THR A 59 0.90 -13.11 -17.32
N THR A 60 0.14 -13.79 -16.46
CA THR A 60 -0.27 -15.18 -16.63
C THR A 60 -1.71 -15.24 -17.14
N ALA A 61 -2.28 -16.44 -17.25
CA ALA A 61 -3.69 -16.60 -17.60
C ALA A 61 -4.63 -16.11 -16.50
N THR A 62 -4.17 -16.10 -15.24
CA THR A 62 -5.01 -15.86 -14.06
C THR A 62 -4.69 -14.56 -13.34
N GLN A 63 -3.46 -14.04 -13.49
CA GLN A 63 -2.97 -12.96 -12.65
C GLN A 63 -1.91 -12.10 -13.36
N VAL A 64 -1.79 -10.86 -12.89
CA VAL A 64 -0.69 -9.97 -13.23
C VAL A 64 0.15 -9.80 -11.98
N PHE A 65 1.47 -9.86 -12.10
CA PHE A 65 2.41 -9.58 -11.01
C PHE A 65 3.20 -8.33 -11.37
N ASN A 66 3.40 -7.44 -10.40
CA ASN A 66 4.17 -6.21 -10.59
C ASN A 66 5.33 -6.17 -9.60
N ILE A 67 6.55 -6.28 -10.12
CA ILE A 67 7.77 -6.37 -9.31
C ILE A 67 8.59 -5.11 -9.52
N LEU A 68 8.68 -4.28 -8.49
CA LEU A 68 9.48 -3.06 -8.49
C LEU A 68 10.98 -3.38 -8.65
N GLU A 69 11.71 -2.60 -9.45
CA GLU A 69 13.17 -2.67 -9.45
C GLU A 69 13.71 -2.06 -8.14
N ASP A 70 14.11 -2.92 -7.18
CA ASP A 70 14.69 -2.54 -5.89
C ASP A 70 15.81 -3.52 -5.49
N LYS A 71 16.55 -3.20 -4.43
CA LYS A 71 17.52 -4.06 -3.76
C LYS A 71 16.80 -4.93 -2.74
N TYR A 72 16.47 -6.15 -3.17
CA TYR A 72 15.81 -7.15 -2.35
C TYR A 72 16.75 -7.82 -1.34
N VAL A 73 16.17 -8.38 -0.30
CA VAL A 73 16.93 -9.02 0.79
C VAL A 73 17.20 -10.48 0.50
N ASP A 74 16.22 -11.13 -0.13
CA ASP A 74 16.23 -12.52 -0.55
C ASP A 74 15.65 -12.62 -1.97
N ASN A 75 15.80 -13.80 -2.60
CA ASN A 75 15.28 -14.03 -3.93
C ASN A 75 13.77 -13.78 -3.97
N ILE A 76 13.28 -13.26 -5.08
CA ILE A 76 11.84 -13.10 -5.31
C ILE A 76 11.34 -14.42 -5.85
N VAL A 77 10.46 -15.08 -5.09
CA VAL A 77 9.86 -16.36 -5.44
C VAL A 77 8.38 -16.14 -5.68
N ILE A 78 7.92 -16.39 -6.91
CA ILE A 78 6.52 -16.25 -7.31
C ILE A 78 6.03 -17.58 -7.86
N ASN A 79 5.01 -18.15 -7.23
CA ASN A 79 4.33 -19.31 -7.78
C ASN A 79 3.25 -18.84 -8.77
N LEU A 80 3.50 -19.07 -10.07
CA LEU A 80 2.64 -18.62 -11.17
C LEU A 80 1.30 -19.37 -11.25
N SER A 81 1.17 -20.49 -10.53
CA SER A 81 -0.05 -21.30 -10.45
C SER A 81 -0.90 -21.04 -9.21
N ARG A 82 -0.38 -20.30 -8.23
CA ARG A 82 -1.08 -20.05 -6.97
C ARG A 82 -2.08 -18.92 -7.14
N ALA A 83 -3.36 -19.21 -6.90
CA ALA A 83 -4.43 -18.22 -6.94
C ALA A 83 -4.66 -17.48 -5.59
N VAL A 84 -4.08 -18.00 -4.50
CA VAL A 84 -4.29 -17.44 -3.16
C VAL A 84 -3.28 -16.34 -2.88
N ASN A 85 -3.80 -15.14 -2.61
CA ASN A 85 -3.02 -13.99 -2.14
C ASN A 85 -2.71 -14.15 -0.64
N ASP A 86 -1.43 -14.23 -0.30
CA ASP A 86 -0.96 -14.34 1.09
C ASP A 86 -0.94 -12.99 1.82
N ILE A 87 -1.33 -11.91 1.13
CA ILE A 87 -1.32 -10.55 1.63
C ILE A 87 -2.76 -10.06 1.71
N LYS A 88 -3.16 -9.58 2.88
CA LYS A 88 -4.45 -8.90 3.08
C LYS A 88 -4.18 -7.45 3.42
N ILE A 89 -4.90 -6.53 2.79
CA ILE A 89 -4.83 -5.11 3.09
C ILE A 89 -6.17 -4.71 3.71
N VAL A 90 -6.13 -4.12 4.89
CA VAL A 90 -7.30 -3.54 5.54
C VAL A 90 -7.15 -2.02 5.55
N TYR A 91 -8.17 -1.35 5.02
CA TYR A 91 -8.20 0.10 4.90
C TYR A 91 -9.43 0.67 5.60
N TYR A 92 -9.22 1.43 6.67
CA TYR A 92 -10.27 2.22 7.31
C TYR A 92 -10.43 3.59 6.64
N PHE A 93 -11.63 3.88 6.15
CA PHE A 93 -11.94 5.15 5.51
C PHE A 93 -13.11 5.87 6.21
N PHE A 94 -12.82 6.95 6.91
CA PHE A 94 -13.84 7.85 7.46
C PHE A 94 -14.15 8.96 6.45
N THR A 95 -15.41 9.38 6.33
CA THR A 95 -15.80 10.52 5.48
C THR A 95 -16.02 11.77 6.32
N SER A 96 -15.44 12.89 5.90
CA SER A 96 -15.75 14.21 6.45
C SER A 96 -16.31 15.10 5.33
N PRO A 97 -17.47 15.75 5.54
CA PRO A 97 -18.06 16.63 4.53
C PRO A 97 -17.21 17.89 4.30
N ASN A 98 -16.37 18.25 5.27
CA ASN A 98 -15.52 19.44 5.22
C ASN A 98 -14.15 19.18 4.57
N SER A 99 -13.85 17.94 4.19
CA SER A 99 -12.61 17.57 3.53
C SER A 99 -12.86 17.06 2.12
N ASN A 100 -11.85 17.18 1.25
CA ASN A 100 -11.87 16.56 -0.07
C ASN A 100 -11.62 15.04 0.04
N TRP A 101 -12.60 14.35 0.61
CA TRP A 101 -12.55 12.91 0.85
C TRP A 101 -12.33 12.12 -0.44
N ARG A 102 -12.82 12.63 -1.59
CA ARG A 102 -12.62 12.03 -2.92
C ARG A 102 -11.14 11.97 -3.29
N ALA A 103 -10.41 13.07 -3.11
CA ALA A 103 -8.98 13.13 -3.39
C ALA A 103 -8.17 12.21 -2.46
N ILE A 104 -8.57 12.12 -1.18
CA ILE A 104 -7.92 11.22 -0.21
C ILE A 104 -8.16 9.76 -0.61
N LEU A 105 -9.42 9.34 -0.75
CA LEU A 105 -9.80 7.97 -1.13
C LEU A 105 -9.12 7.54 -2.42
N SER A 106 -9.34 8.30 -3.51
CA SER A 106 -8.80 7.93 -4.81
C SER A 106 -7.27 7.94 -4.80
N GLY A 107 -6.63 8.95 -4.21
CA GLY A 107 -5.17 9.02 -4.19
C GLY A 107 -4.51 7.92 -3.37
N GLN A 108 -5.10 7.53 -2.23
CA GLN A 108 -4.61 6.40 -1.44
C GLN A 108 -4.72 5.08 -2.21
N LEU A 109 -5.87 4.82 -2.85
CA LEU A 109 -6.08 3.62 -3.67
C LEU A 109 -5.15 3.58 -4.89
N TYR A 110 -4.98 4.70 -5.58
CA TYR A 110 -4.05 4.80 -6.70
C TYR A 110 -2.59 4.63 -6.29
N HIS A 111 -2.20 5.10 -5.10
CA HIS A 111 -0.86 4.83 -4.57
C HIS A 111 -0.65 3.34 -4.34
N LEU A 112 -1.57 2.65 -3.66
CA LEU A 112 -1.50 1.20 -3.49
C LEU A 112 -1.40 0.48 -4.84
N LYS A 113 -2.23 0.87 -5.81
CA LYS A 113 -2.19 0.31 -7.18
C LYS A 113 -0.82 0.52 -7.81
N SER A 114 -0.27 1.73 -7.74
CA SER A 114 1.04 2.07 -8.29
C SER A 114 2.20 1.37 -7.58
N PHE A 115 2.04 0.95 -6.32
CA PHE A 115 3.05 0.14 -5.61
C PHE A 115 3.04 -1.33 -6.06
N GLY A 116 2.10 -1.71 -6.94
CA GLY A 116 1.96 -3.08 -7.44
C GLY A 116 1.38 -4.06 -6.43
N ILE A 117 1.13 -3.65 -5.19
CA ILE A 117 0.72 -4.56 -4.11
C ILE A 117 -0.66 -5.18 -4.34
N LEU A 118 -1.58 -4.43 -4.95
CA LEU A 118 -2.94 -4.91 -5.25
C LEU A 118 -2.97 -6.06 -6.27
N SER A 119 -1.83 -6.35 -6.90
CA SER A 119 -1.70 -7.47 -7.82
C SER A 119 -1.46 -8.81 -7.10
N GLU A 120 -1.13 -8.77 -5.81
CA GLU A 120 -0.83 -9.93 -4.95
C GLU A 120 -1.53 -9.86 -3.58
N ALA A 121 -2.46 -8.92 -3.41
CA ALA A 121 -3.14 -8.69 -2.15
C ALA A 121 -4.64 -8.53 -2.33
N ASP A 122 -5.39 -9.04 -1.36
CA ASP A 122 -6.83 -8.80 -1.26
C ASP A 122 -7.07 -7.53 -0.44
N LEU A 123 -7.86 -6.60 -0.98
CA LEU A 123 -8.20 -5.34 -0.32
C LEU A 123 -9.57 -5.44 0.37
N TYR A 124 -9.57 -5.21 1.67
CA TYR A 124 -10.75 -5.06 2.51
C TYR A 124 -10.85 -3.61 2.94
N LEU A 125 -11.96 -2.96 2.62
CA LEU A 125 -12.17 -1.54 2.89
C LEU A 125 -13.41 -1.37 3.74
N HIS A 126 -13.26 -0.75 4.91
CA HIS A 126 -14.41 -0.31 5.70
C HIS A 126 -14.59 1.19 5.55
N VAL A 127 -15.79 1.60 5.15
CA VAL A 127 -16.18 3.01 5.04
C VAL A 127 -17.08 3.38 6.21
N THR A 128 -16.75 4.42 6.93
CA THR A 128 -17.70 5.08 7.82
C THR A 128 -18.21 6.36 7.17
N ASP A 129 -19.45 6.29 6.72
CA ASP A 129 -20.16 7.35 6.00
C ASP A 129 -21.34 7.89 6.80
N CYS A 130 -21.08 8.97 7.55
CA CYS A 130 -22.12 9.69 8.28
C CYS A 130 -22.85 10.74 7.40
N ASN A 131 -22.55 10.81 6.10
CA ASN A 131 -22.89 11.94 5.23
C ASN A 131 -23.61 11.53 3.94
N SER A 132 -24.02 10.26 3.81
CA SER A 132 -24.76 9.73 2.65
C SER A 132 -23.99 9.81 1.30
N PHE A 133 -22.66 9.67 1.33
CA PHE A 133 -21.80 9.55 0.14
C PHE A 133 -21.58 8.10 -0.34
N THR A 134 -22.22 7.13 0.29
CA THR A 134 -22.00 5.69 0.14
C THR A 134 -21.93 5.22 -1.31
N GLU A 135 -22.89 5.59 -2.16
CA GLU A 135 -22.93 5.10 -3.55
C GLU A 135 -21.81 5.69 -4.40
N GLU A 136 -21.45 6.95 -4.17
CA GLU A 136 -20.32 7.57 -4.86
C GLU A 136 -18.98 6.96 -4.42
N ILE A 137 -18.84 6.65 -3.13
CA ILE A 137 -17.65 5.99 -2.60
C ILE A 137 -17.48 4.60 -3.23
N LYS A 138 -18.55 3.81 -3.31
CA LYS A 138 -18.55 2.50 -3.99
C LYS A 138 -18.17 2.63 -5.47
N ASP A 139 -18.74 3.61 -6.17
CA ASP A 139 -18.42 3.88 -7.57
C ASP A 139 -16.92 4.18 -7.76
N ILE A 140 -16.33 5.06 -6.93
CA ILE A 140 -14.89 5.35 -6.95
C ILE A 140 -14.06 4.09 -6.69
N ILE A 141 -14.39 3.33 -5.65
CA ILE A 141 -13.64 2.12 -5.28
C ILE A 141 -13.69 1.10 -6.42
N SER A 142 -14.88 0.80 -6.96
CA SER A 142 -15.06 -0.21 -8.01
C SER A 142 -14.32 0.13 -9.31
N LYS A 143 -14.15 1.42 -9.63
CA LYS A 143 -13.38 1.89 -10.79
C LYS A 143 -11.87 1.71 -10.61
N ILE A 144 -11.36 1.88 -9.40
CA ILE A 144 -9.91 1.83 -9.12
C ILE A 144 -9.47 0.40 -8.77
N VAL A 145 -10.23 -0.28 -7.90
CA VAL A 145 -9.98 -1.61 -7.34
C VAL A 145 -11.28 -2.45 -7.37
N PRO A 146 -11.67 -2.99 -8.54
CA PRO A 146 -12.97 -3.65 -8.72
C PRO A 146 -13.18 -4.89 -7.83
N ASN A 147 -12.10 -5.52 -7.39
CA ASN A 147 -12.14 -6.74 -6.57
C ASN A 147 -12.08 -6.45 -5.06
N ALA A 148 -12.18 -5.18 -4.64
CA ALA A 148 -12.15 -4.83 -3.22
C ALA A 148 -13.41 -5.32 -2.49
N VAL A 149 -13.23 -5.88 -1.30
CA VAL A 149 -14.33 -6.23 -0.40
C VAL A 149 -14.68 -4.99 0.42
N VAL A 150 -15.86 -4.40 0.17
CA VAL A 150 -16.28 -3.15 0.80
C VAL A 150 -17.38 -3.39 1.82
N SER A 151 -17.18 -2.89 3.04
CA SER A 151 -18.21 -2.80 4.08
C SER A 151 -18.42 -1.34 4.49
N ILE A 152 -19.63 -1.00 4.95
CA ILE A 152 -20.01 0.38 5.23
C ILE A 152 -20.79 0.47 6.55
N SER A 153 -20.53 1.50 7.33
CA SER A 153 -21.31 1.89 8.51
C SER A 153 -21.70 3.37 8.43
N SER A 154 -22.81 3.73 9.06
CA SER A 154 -23.27 5.13 9.21
C SER A 154 -22.95 5.73 10.58
N ILE A 155 -22.39 4.93 11.49
CA ILE A 155 -22.09 5.30 12.87
C ILE A 155 -20.57 5.41 13.00
N ASN A 156 -20.10 6.55 13.50
CA ASN A 156 -18.68 6.74 13.79
C ASN A 156 -18.26 5.96 15.04
N GLN A 157 -17.68 4.77 14.81
CA GLN A 157 -17.06 3.94 15.84
C GLN A 157 -15.52 4.02 15.78
N PHE A 158 -15.00 5.13 15.23
CA PHE A 158 -13.59 5.26 14.88
C PHE A 158 -13.10 4.05 14.08
N GLU A 159 -11.88 3.59 14.34
CA GLU A 159 -11.24 2.51 13.60
C GLU A 159 -11.77 1.10 13.93
N TYR A 160 -12.72 0.96 14.88
CA TYR A 160 -13.25 -0.33 15.33
C TYR A 160 -13.60 -1.30 14.19
N PRO A 161 -14.41 -0.92 13.19
CA PRO A 161 -14.90 -1.91 12.23
C PRO A 161 -13.76 -2.46 11.37
N ALA A 162 -12.76 -1.66 11.03
CA ALA A 162 -11.59 -2.09 10.27
C ALA A 162 -10.64 -2.93 11.12
N ILE A 163 -10.43 -2.58 12.39
CA ILE A 163 -9.64 -3.41 13.31
C ILE A 163 -10.33 -4.77 13.56
N LYS A 164 -11.67 -4.80 13.62
CA LYS A 164 -12.45 -6.04 13.68
C LYS A 164 -12.23 -6.92 12.46
N ILE A 165 -12.31 -6.35 11.25
CA ILE A 165 -11.97 -7.06 10.00
C ILE A 165 -10.55 -7.61 10.06
N THR A 166 -9.60 -6.81 10.54
CA THR A 166 -8.19 -7.20 10.66
C THR A 166 -8.02 -8.42 11.57
N HIS A 167 -8.64 -8.40 12.76
CA HIS A 167 -8.63 -9.51 13.70
C HIS A 167 -9.28 -10.78 13.11
N ASP A 168 -10.44 -10.64 12.45
CA ASP A 168 -11.15 -11.78 11.85
C ASP A 168 -10.34 -12.43 10.71
N LEU A 169 -9.71 -11.60 9.87
CA LEU A 169 -8.80 -12.08 8.83
C LEU A 169 -7.58 -12.79 9.42
N ALA A 170 -7.06 -12.32 10.55
CA ALA A 170 -5.94 -12.95 11.23
C ALA A 170 -6.28 -14.34 11.78
N LEU A 171 -7.48 -14.50 12.35
CA LEU A 171 -7.99 -15.79 12.79
C LEU A 171 -8.23 -16.75 11.61
N GLN A 172 -8.75 -16.25 10.50
CA GLN A 172 -9.04 -17.04 9.31
C GLN A 172 -7.77 -17.42 8.53
N TYR A 173 -6.78 -16.53 8.47
CA TYR A 173 -5.56 -16.65 7.68
C TYR A 173 -4.30 -16.34 8.51
N PRO A 174 -3.96 -17.19 9.50
CA PRO A 174 -2.83 -16.94 10.40
C PRO A 174 -1.47 -16.88 9.69
N GLU A 175 -1.33 -17.52 8.53
CA GLU A 175 -0.08 -17.50 7.74
C GLU A 175 0.05 -16.26 6.84
N SER A 176 -1.00 -15.46 6.71
CA SER A 176 -0.97 -14.26 5.87
C SER A 176 -0.20 -13.11 6.53
N THR A 177 0.29 -12.19 5.70
CA THR A 177 0.72 -10.87 6.17
C THR A 177 -0.44 -9.89 5.99
N ILE A 178 -0.83 -9.21 7.06
CA ILE A 178 -1.90 -8.22 7.05
C ILE A 178 -1.28 -6.83 7.12
N LEU A 179 -1.70 -5.97 6.20
CA LEU A 179 -1.35 -4.56 6.16
C LEU A 179 -2.55 -3.76 6.63
N TYR A 180 -2.31 -2.74 7.43
CA TYR A 180 -3.36 -1.86 7.92
C TYR A 180 -2.97 -0.40 7.72
N PHE A 181 -3.94 0.39 7.26
CA PHE A 181 -3.85 1.84 7.30
C PHE A 181 -5.23 2.50 7.34
N HIS A 182 -5.24 3.78 7.64
CA HIS A 182 -6.46 4.56 7.74
C HIS A 182 -6.40 5.88 6.98
N SER A 183 -7.55 6.52 6.80
CA SER A 183 -7.73 7.80 6.08
C SER A 183 -7.17 9.01 6.86
N LYS A 184 -5.86 9.01 7.14
CA LYS A 184 -5.15 10.14 7.73
C LYS A 184 -5.36 11.40 6.89
N GLY A 185 -5.56 12.55 7.54
CA GLY A 185 -5.81 13.83 6.86
C GLY A 185 -7.28 14.24 6.73
N MET A 186 -8.23 13.33 7.01
CA MET A 186 -9.68 13.62 6.89
C MET A 186 -10.22 14.67 7.88
N THR A 187 -9.50 14.96 8.96
CA THR A 187 -9.96 15.86 10.04
C THR A 187 -9.43 17.28 9.92
N HIS A 188 -8.65 17.61 8.88
CA HIS A 188 -7.98 18.91 8.74
C HIS A 188 -8.57 19.81 7.66
N ASN A 189 -9.82 19.55 7.22
CA ASN A 189 -10.51 20.30 6.16
C ASN A 189 -9.67 20.49 4.90
N LEU A 190 -8.93 19.45 4.53
CA LEU A 190 -7.98 19.53 3.44
C LEU A 190 -8.73 19.53 2.11
N HIS A 191 -8.42 20.50 1.24
CA HIS A 191 -8.92 20.54 -0.13
C HIS A 191 -8.16 19.59 -1.08
N SER A 192 -7.08 18.97 -0.59
CA SER A 192 -6.22 18.03 -1.31
C SER A 192 -5.65 16.99 -0.33
N ARG A 193 -4.73 16.13 -0.80
CA ARG A 193 -3.99 15.21 0.08
C ARG A 193 -2.90 15.97 0.85
N SER A 194 -2.69 15.61 2.12
CA SER A 194 -1.57 16.15 2.88
C SER A 194 -0.27 15.44 2.52
N LEU A 195 0.84 16.18 2.62
CA LEU A 195 2.19 15.62 2.51
C LEU A 195 2.43 14.54 3.56
N GLN A 196 1.90 14.74 4.77
CA GLN A 196 2.03 13.77 5.86
C GLN A 196 1.38 12.43 5.52
N GLU A 197 0.14 12.45 5.04
CA GLU A 197 -0.57 11.23 4.64
C GLU A 197 0.18 10.52 3.50
N THR A 198 0.57 11.27 2.47
CA THR A 198 1.31 10.73 1.32
C THR A 198 2.64 10.10 1.75
N PHE A 199 3.37 10.77 2.63
CA PHE A 199 4.63 10.30 3.19
C PHE A 199 4.45 9.00 3.99
N LEU A 200 3.47 8.95 4.90
CA LEU A 200 3.20 7.77 5.73
C LEU A 200 2.85 6.56 4.85
N LEU A 201 1.98 6.75 3.85
CA LEU A 201 1.57 5.68 2.94
C LEU A 201 2.74 5.17 2.09
N ALA A 202 3.49 6.07 1.45
CA ALA A 202 4.61 5.70 0.59
C ALA A 202 5.77 5.07 1.36
N SER A 203 6.19 5.71 2.46
CA SER A 203 7.31 5.23 3.27
C SER A 203 7.00 3.90 3.97
N THR A 204 5.72 3.58 4.18
CA THR A 204 5.32 2.27 4.70
C THR A 204 5.21 1.24 3.57
N PHE A 205 4.46 1.51 2.49
CA PHE A 205 4.00 0.47 1.57
C PHE A 205 4.67 0.38 0.20
N GLU A 206 5.45 1.39 -0.21
CA GLU A 206 6.05 1.40 -1.56
C GLU A 206 6.95 0.18 -1.81
N ASN A 207 7.76 -0.20 -0.84
CA ASN A 207 8.70 -1.31 -0.92
C ASN A 207 8.17 -2.57 -0.21
N TRP A 208 6.86 -2.81 -0.28
CA TRP A 208 6.18 -3.83 0.52
C TRP A 208 6.84 -5.22 0.47
N ARG A 209 7.27 -5.68 -0.70
CA ARG A 209 7.85 -7.03 -0.84
C ARG A 209 9.16 -7.13 -0.07
N LYS A 210 10.01 -6.11 -0.16
CA LYS A 210 11.25 -6.02 0.60
C LYS A 210 10.99 -5.91 2.10
N ASN A 211 9.98 -5.14 2.51
CA ASN A 211 9.60 -5.01 3.92
C ASN A 211 9.14 -6.36 4.50
N ILE A 212 8.34 -7.13 3.76
CA ILE A 212 7.93 -8.49 4.15
C ILE A 212 9.13 -9.44 4.22
N GLN A 213 10.04 -9.40 3.24
CA GLN A 213 11.28 -10.20 3.28
C GLN A 213 12.13 -9.87 4.52
N LEU A 214 12.33 -8.58 4.82
CA LEU A 214 13.04 -8.15 6.04
C LEU A 214 12.35 -8.66 7.30
N MET A 215 11.03 -8.50 7.39
CA MET A 215 10.24 -8.97 8.53
C MET A 215 10.40 -10.47 8.74
N ASN A 216 10.37 -11.26 7.67
CA ASN A 216 10.55 -12.71 7.74
C ASN A 216 11.98 -13.11 8.11
N LYS A 217 12.97 -12.52 7.46
CA LYS A 217 14.39 -12.79 7.72
C LYS A 217 14.82 -12.46 9.14
N GLU A 218 14.32 -11.36 9.68
CA GLU A 218 14.62 -10.93 11.05
C GLU A 218 13.65 -11.51 12.09
N ASN A 219 12.77 -12.43 11.67
CA ASN A 219 11.73 -13.06 12.48
C ASN A 219 10.86 -12.05 13.29
N LYS A 220 10.57 -10.91 12.68
CA LYS A 220 9.71 -9.87 13.25
C LYS A 220 8.24 -10.24 13.06
N GLN A 221 7.40 -9.76 13.96
CA GLN A 221 5.95 -10.02 13.97
C GLN A 221 5.17 -8.91 13.28
N LYS A 222 5.72 -7.69 13.32
CA LYS A 222 5.11 -6.48 12.75
C LYS A 222 6.18 -5.51 12.25
N ALA A 223 5.79 -4.60 11.37
CA ALA A 223 6.68 -3.60 10.79
C ALA A 223 5.98 -2.27 10.54
N GLY A 224 6.69 -1.16 10.71
CA GLY A 224 6.20 0.19 10.42
C GLY A 224 7.24 1.27 10.73
N LEU A 225 6.88 2.55 10.54
CA LEU A 225 7.87 3.64 10.61
C LEU A 225 8.32 4.01 12.02
N PHE A 226 7.43 3.95 13.01
CA PHE A 226 7.76 4.39 14.36
C PHE A 226 7.14 3.43 15.37
N SER A 227 7.87 2.37 15.71
CA SER A 227 7.44 1.43 16.74
C SER A 227 7.46 2.10 18.11
N SER A 228 6.44 1.86 18.92
CA SER A 228 6.40 2.26 20.34
C SER A 228 6.94 1.14 21.23
N LYS A 229 7.39 1.47 22.45
CA LYS A 229 7.88 0.47 23.41
C LYS A 229 6.76 -0.43 23.94
N GLU A 230 5.53 0.04 23.81
CA GLU A 230 4.31 -0.60 24.23
C GLU A 230 3.72 -1.52 23.13
N GLY A 231 4.43 -1.67 22.01
CA GLY A 231 4.17 -2.71 21.01
C GLY A 231 3.24 -2.29 19.87
N TRP A 232 2.71 -1.07 19.83
CA TRP A 232 2.04 -0.55 18.64
C TRP A 232 2.99 0.20 17.71
N ILE A 233 2.46 0.64 16.57
CA ILE A 233 3.17 1.45 15.59
C ILE A 233 2.39 2.75 15.42
N TRP A 234 3.06 3.89 15.64
CA TRP A 234 2.43 5.20 15.59
C TRP A 234 1.77 5.47 14.23
N TYR A 235 0.65 6.20 14.28
CA TYR A 235 -0.17 6.59 13.13
C TYR A 235 -0.93 5.47 12.43
N ASN A 236 -0.85 4.22 12.90
CA ASN A 236 -1.60 3.09 12.33
C ASN A 236 -1.29 2.81 10.85
N PHE A 237 -0.02 2.90 10.43
CA PHE A 237 0.44 2.42 9.12
C PHE A 237 1.43 1.29 9.36
N TRP A 238 1.01 0.04 9.17
CA TRP A 238 1.82 -1.11 9.57
C TRP A 238 1.55 -2.40 8.79
N TYR A 239 2.47 -3.34 8.99
CA TYR A 239 2.38 -4.76 8.64
C TYR A 239 2.33 -5.57 9.91
N ALA A 240 1.62 -6.70 9.92
CA ALA A 240 1.70 -7.71 10.96
C ALA A 240 1.43 -9.11 10.40
N LYS A 241 2.02 -10.13 11.02
CA LYS A 241 1.69 -11.53 10.73
C LYS A 241 0.28 -11.84 11.26
N GLY A 242 -0.51 -12.59 10.49
CA GLY A 242 -1.83 -13.06 10.92
C GLY A 242 -1.74 -13.82 12.25
N SER A 243 -0.75 -14.70 12.40
CA SER A 243 -0.50 -15.47 13.62
C SER A 243 -0.13 -14.63 14.84
N TYR A 244 0.38 -13.41 14.64
CA TYR A 244 0.57 -12.43 15.71
C TYR A 244 -0.77 -11.80 16.09
N LEU A 245 -1.50 -11.27 15.10
CA LEU A 245 -2.78 -10.59 15.30
C LEU A 245 -3.87 -11.51 15.85
N ALA A 246 -3.83 -12.81 15.54
CA ALA A 246 -4.72 -13.83 16.07
C ALA A 246 -4.58 -14.03 17.59
N LYS A 247 -3.50 -13.52 18.20
CA LYS A 247 -3.27 -13.53 19.65
C LYS A 247 -3.78 -12.26 20.34
N CYS A 248 -4.03 -11.19 19.59
CA CYS A 248 -4.66 -9.99 20.14
C CYS A 248 -6.04 -10.37 20.67
N SER A 249 -6.45 -9.72 21.76
CA SER A 249 -7.86 -9.77 22.15
C SER A 249 -8.73 -9.22 21.02
N ALA A 250 -9.93 -9.79 20.89
CA ALA A 250 -10.93 -9.25 19.99
C ALA A 250 -11.13 -7.75 20.29
N PRO A 251 -11.13 -6.88 19.28
CA PRO A 251 -11.31 -5.45 19.52
C PRO A 251 -12.71 -5.20 20.08
N GLU A 252 -12.79 -4.24 20.99
CA GLU A 252 -14.04 -3.79 21.61
C GLU A 252 -14.43 -2.41 21.05
N ILE A 253 -15.73 -2.11 21.06
CA ILE A 253 -16.22 -0.77 20.74
C ILE A 253 -15.90 0.12 21.94
N HIS A 254 -15.16 1.19 21.70
CA HIS A 254 -14.74 2.13 22.74
C HIS A 254 -14.90 3.59 22.27
N ASP A 255 -15.30 4.47 23.19
CA ASP A 255 -15.38 5.92 22.97
C ASP A 255 -14.00 6.61 22.89
N PHE A 256 -12.93 5.90 23.25
CA PHE A 256 -11.58 6.43 23.27
C PHE A 256 -10.84 6.02 22.00
N ARG A 257 -10.78 6.93 21.02
CA ARG A 257 -10.18 6.63 19.70
C ARG A 257 -8.74 6.09 19.74
N TYR A 258 -7.95 6.44 20.75
CA TYR A 258 -6.55 5.99 20.84
C TYR A 258 -6.43 4.52 21.29
N TYR A 259 -7.52 3.91 21.79
CA TYR A 259 -7.60 2.47 22.02
C TYR A 259 -7.18 1.69 20.76
N TYR A 260 -7.72 2.07 19.60
CA TYR A 260 -7.44 1.38 18.34
C TYR A 260 -5.99 1.57 17.84
N GLU A 261 -5.34 2.68 18.20
CA GLU A 261 -3.90 2.87 17.95
C GLU A 261 -3.06 1.94 18.81
N SER A 262 -3.45 1.73 20.07
CA SER A 262 -2.77 0.80 20.97
C SER A 262 -3.12 -0.68 20.75
N TRP A 263 -4.20 -1.00 20.03
CA TRP A 263 -4.71 -2.37 19.88
C TRP A 263 -3.67 -3.36 19.33
N LEU A 264 -2.81 -2.90 18.41
CA LEU A 264 -1.73 -3.72 17.86
C LEU A 264 -0.77 -4.24 18.95
N GLY A 265 -0.62 -3.53 20.06
CA GLY A 265 0.21 -3.93 21.20
C GLY A 265 -0.45 -4.98 22.11
N LEU A 266 -1.71 -5.33 21.91
CA LEU A 266 -2.48 -6.20 22.81
C LEU A 266 -2.33 -7.71 22.54
N ALA A 267 -1.48 -8.12 21.59
CA ALA A 267 -1.17 -9.54 21.35
C ALA A 267 -0.55 -10.26 22.55
N ASP A 268 -0.12 -9.50 23.54
CA ASP A 268 0.56 -9.97 24.72
C ASP A 268 0.20 -9.08 25.93
N PRO A 269 -0.91 -9.41 26.61
CA PRO A 269 -1.39 -8.62 27.74
C PRO A 269 -0.39 -8.60 28.91
N ASP A 270 0.47 -9.62 29.00
CA ASP A 270 1.49 -9.75 30.03
C ASP A 270 2.80 -9.02 29.70
N ARG A 271 2.94 -8.43 28.50
CA ARG A 271 4.16 -7.77 28.01
C ARG A 271 5.42 -8.68 28.03
N LYS A 272 5.23 -9.99 27.85
CA LYS A 272 6.28 -11.02 27.73
C LYS A 272 6.94 -11.09 26.36
N LEU A 273 6.28 -10.63 25.30
CA LEU A 273 6.82 -10.57 23.96
C LEU A 273 8.05 -9.68 23.96
N PRO A 274 9.12 -10.11 23.30
CA PRO A 274 10.32 -9.34 23.29
C PRO A 274 10.01 -7.99 22.65
N ILE A 275 10.44 -6.93 23.33
CA ILE A 275 10.41 -5.54 22.85
C ILE A 275 10.82 -5.50 21.36
N THR A 276 11.76 -6.37 20.96
CA THR A 276 12.31 -6.51 19.61
C THR A 276 11.42 -7.20 18.55
N ASP A 277 10.13 -7.44 18.79
CA ASP A 277 9.22 -8.08 17.83
C ASP A 277 8.88 -7.21 16.61
N SER A 278 9.22 -5.92 16.66
CA SER A 278 8.91 -4.93 15.63
C SER A 278 10.11 -4.64 14.73
N LEU A 279 9.89 -4.68 13.42
CA LEU A 279 10.80 -4.12 12.41
C LEU A 279 10.51 -2.63 12.24
N ASN A 280 11.48 -1.79 12.59
CA ASN A 280 11.38 -0.39 12.29
C ASN A 280 11.83 -0.11 10.84
N LEU A 281 10.90 0.36 10.01
CA LEU A 281 11.15 0.71 8.62
C LEU A 281 11.91 2.04 8.48
N PHE A 282 11.81 2.89 9.50
CA PHE A 282 12.62 4.08 9.57
C PHE A 282 14.00 3.76 10.16
N LYS A 283 15.05 4.05 9.40
CA LYS A 283 16.43 3.96 9.86
C LYS A 283 17.00 5.36 10.02
N ILE A 284 17.27 5.76 11.27
CA ILE A 284 18.08 6.94 11.56
C ILE A 284 19.53 6.55 11.29
N GLY A 285 20.24 7.32 10.45
CA GLY A 285 21.67 7.08 10.21
C GLY A 285 22.45 7.04 11.53
N ASN A 286 23.31 6.02 11.69
CA ASN A 286 24.19 5.79 12.84
C ASN A 286 23.51 5.57 14.22
N LEU A 287 22.19 5.45 14.30
CA LEU A 287 21.49 5.17 15.55
C LEU A 287 20.68 3.87 15.46
N SER A 288 21.00 2.91 16.33
CA SER A 288 20.26 1.65 16.51
C SER A 288 18.92 1.84 17.25
N LYS A 289 18.27 2.99 17.08
CA LYS A 289 17.04 3.30 17.80
C LYS A 289 15.88 2.50 17.22
N GLN A 290 15.30 1.65 18.07
CA GLN A 290 14.22 0.76 17.66
C GLN A 290 12.82 1.31 18.01
N TYR A 291 12.71 2.11 19.07
CA TYR A 291 11.43 2.63 19.57
C TYR A 291 11.41 4.15 19.71
N PHE A 292 10.20 4.69 19.63
CA PHE A 292 9.93 6.11 19.58
C PHE A 292 8.83 6.44 20.58
N THR A 293 9.02 7.50 21.36
CA THR A 293 7.90 8.16 22.04
C THR A 293 7.03 8.88 21.01
N ALA A 294 5.81 9.31 21.38
CA ALA A 294 4.95 10.08 20.48
C ALA A 294 5.65 11.35 19.98
N VAL A 295 6.31 12.09 20.87
CA VAL A 295 7.05 13.31 20.53
C VAL A 295 8.19 13.02 19.55
N GLU A 296 8.94 11.94 19.80
CA GLU A 296 10.03 11.55 18.89
C GLU A 296 9.49 11.14 17.53
N ALA A 297 8.44 10.32 17.48
CA ALA A 297 7.80 9.92 16.24
C ALA A 297 7.38 11.15 15.41
N ASP A 298 6.78 12.16 16.04
CA ASP A 298 6.42 13.41 15.37
C ASP A 298 7.65 14.18 14.86
N VAL A 299 8.66 14.39 15.70
CA VAL A 299 9.90 15.10 15.31
C VAL A 299 10.59 14.42 14.12
N TYR A 300 10.77 13.10 14.19
CA TYR A 300 11.43 12.36 13.12
C TYR A 300 10.59 12.30 11.85
N LYS A 301 9.26 12.20 11.97
CA LYS A 301 8.35 12.28 10.83
C LYS A 301 8.48 13.62 10.11
N GLU A 302 8.49 14.75 10.83
CA GLU A 302 8.67 16.07 10.20
C GLU A 302 10.03 16.19 9.50
N ASN A 303 11.12 15.78 10.16
CA ASN A 303 12.47 15.78 9.57
C ASN A 303 12.57 14.91 8.32
N LEU A 304 11.92 13.74 8.34
CA LEU A 304 11.87 12.84 7.20
C LEU A 304 11.05 13.42 6.05
N MET A 305 9.90 14.03 6.36
CA MET A 305 9.08 14.69 5.36
C MET A 305 9.87 15.82 4.71
N GLU A 306 10.55 16.67 5.49
CA GLU A 306 11.42 17.70 4.95
C GLU A 306 12.47 17.10 4.03
N LYS A 307 13.17 16.03 4.42
CA LYS A 307 14.14 15.36 3.54
C LYS A 307 13.51 14.79 2.28
N PHE A 308 12.35 14.15 2.41
CA PHE A 308 11.61 13.51 1.33
C PHE A 308 11.11 14.52 0.29
N PHE A 309 10.73 15.72 0.73
CA PHE A 309 10.16 16.77 -0.12
C PHE A 309 11.13 17.92 -0.47
N SER A 310 12.26 18.08 0.24
CA SER A 310 13.28 19.12 -0.03
C SER A 310 14.05 18.88 -1.31
N HIS A 311 14.29 17.61 -1.68
CA HIS A 311 14.96 17.24 -2.93
C HIS A 311 13.98 17.15 -4.11
N ALA A 312 12.69 17.42 -3.88
CA ALA A 312 11.73 17.65 -4.95
C ALA A 312 11.94 19.06 -5.52
N GLU A 313 13.15 19.35 -5.99
CA GLU A 313 13.37 20.44 -6.93
C GLU A 313 12.40 20.20 -8.11
N HIS A 314 11.48 21.14 -8.32
CA HIS A 314 10.39 21.17 -9.31
C HIS A 314 8.98 20.70 -8.87
N LYS A 315 8.24 21.63 -8.22
CA LYS A 315 6.92 22.20 -8.60
C LYS A 315 5.67 21.31 -8.85
N GLU A 316 5.72 19.99 -8.98
CA GLU A 316 4.49 19.23 -9.35
C GLU A 316 3.59 18.84 -8.17
N PHE A 317 4.10 18.75 -6.95
CA PHE A 317 3.27 18.38 -5.79
C PHE A 317 2.41 19.52 -5.22
N ARG A 318 2.55 20.76 -5.72
CA ARG A 318 1.66 21.88 -5.34
C ARG A 318 0.29 21.85 -6.01
N ILE A 319 0.08 20.97 -6.99
CA ILE A 319 -1.24 20.75 -7.60
C ILE A 319 -1.52 19.25 -7.57
N VAL A 320 -2.00 18.76 -6.43
CA VAL A 320 -2.82 17.55 -6.42
C VAL A 320 -4.00 17.86 -7.33
N ARG A 321 -4.01 17.27 -8.53
CA ARG A 321 -5.04 17.47 -9.55
C ARG A 321 -6.40 17.53 -8.88
N THR A 322 -7.10 18.65 -9.01
CA THR A 322 -8.45 18.78 -8.47
C THR A 322 -9.33 17.65 -9.01
N PRO A 323 -10.44 17.28 -8.35
CA PRO A 323 -11.39 16.33 -8.91
C PRO A 323 -11.80 16.69 -10.35
N LEU A 324 -11.85 17.99 -10.69
CA LEU A 324 -12.05 18.48 -12.05
C LEU A 324 -10.89 18.12 -13.00
N MET A 325 -9.63 18.21 -12.57
CA MET A 325 -8.47 17.81 -13.38
C MET A 325 -8.38 16.28 -13.55
N ILE A 326 -8.70 15.51 -12.51
CA ILE A 326 -8.81 14.04 -12.61
C ILE A 326 -9.96 13.66 -13.54
N TYR A 327 -11.13 14.27 -13.38
CA TYR A 327 -12.29 14.08 -14.25
C TYR A 327 -12.02 14.50 -15.70
N SER A 328 -11.33 15.64 -15.91
CA SER A 328 -10.94 16.13 -17.23
C SER A 328 -9.91 15.19 -17.88
N GLN A 329 -8.96 14.65 -17.12
CA GLN A 329 -8.02 13.64 -17.61
C GLN A 329 -8.77 12.39 -18.09
N LEU A 330 -9.70 11.87 -17.28
CA LEU A 330 -10.52 10.71 -17.63
C LEU A 330 -11.41 10.94 -18.86
N LYS A 331 -11.95 12.16 -19.01
CA LYS A 331 -12.73 12.59 -20.20
C LYS A 331 -11.85 12.70 -21.45
N VAL A 332 -10.65 13.27 -21.32
CA VAL A 332 -9.68 13.42 -22.41
C VAL A 332 -9.19 12.04 -22.87
N ASP A 333 -8.88 11.14 -21.96
CA ASP A 333 -8.46 9.77 -22.29
C ASP A 333 -9.58 8.96 -22.95
N SER A 334 -10.84 9.17 -22.52
CA SER A 334 -12.03 8.61 -23.17
C SER A 334 -12.22 9.17 -24.59
N PHE A 335 -12.07 10.48 -24.76
CA PHE A 335 -12.13 11.15 -26.06
C PHE A 335 -11.06 10.61 -27.02
N PHE A 336 -9.80 10.49 -26.58
CA PHE A 336 -8.72 9.95 -27.42
C PHE A 336 -8.90 8.46 -27.75
N LYS A 337 -9.49 7.66 -26.84
CA LYS A 337 -9.88 6.27 -27.14
C LYS A 337 -10.96 6.19 -28.22
N ILE A 338 -11.99 7.05 -28.14
CA ILE A 338 -13.06 7.12 -29.14
C ILE A 338 -12.49 7.60 -30.49
N PHE A 339 -11.66 8.64 -30.47
CA PHE A 339 -11.02 9.20 -31.66
C PHE A 339 -10.12 8.17 -32.38
N LYS A 340 -9.29 7.42 -31.64
CA LYS A 340 -8.49 6.32 -32.20
C LYS A 340 -9.34 5.19 -32.81
N ARG A 341 -10.50 4.88 -32.22
CA ARG A 341 -11.46 3.90 -32.79
C ARG A 341 -12.06 4.39 -34.10
N LEU A 342 -12.36 5.68 -34.23
CA LEU A 342 -12.91 6.25 -35.46
C LEU A 342 -11.88 6.29 -36.59
N ILE A 343 -10.61 6.58 -36.30
CA ILE A 343 -9.53 6.55 -37.30
C ILE A 343 -9.27 5.12 -37.81
N LYS A 344 -9.32 4.11 -36.93
CA LYS A 344 -9.14 2.69 -37.32
C LYS A 344 -10.27 2.12 -38.18
N LYS A 345 -11.46 2.72 -38.18
CA LYS A 345 -12.59 2.29 -39.03
C LYS A 345 -12.58 2.90 -40.45
N LYS A 346 -11.64 3.82 -40.73
CA LYS A 346 -11.50 4.49 -42.03
C LYS A 346 -10.27 4.01 -42.83
N LYS A 347 -9.61 2.95 -42.37
CA LYS A 347 -8.67 2.12 -43.13
C LYS A 347 -9.29 0.74 -43.23
#